data_AF-A0A4P0Y5C8-F1
#
_entry.id   AF-A0A4P0Y5C8-F1
#
_cell.length_a   1.000
_cell.length_b   1.000
_cell.length_c   1.000
_cell.angle_alpha   90.00
_cell.angle_beta   90.00
_cell.angle_gamma   90.00
#
_symmetry.space_group_name_H-M   'P 1'
#
loop_
_entity.id
_entity.type
_entity.pdbx_description
1 polymer ?
#
loop_
_entity_poly.entity_id
_entity_poly.type
_entity_poly.pdbx_seq_one_letter_code
_entity_poly.pdbx_strand_id
1 'polypeptide(L)' 'MVNNYPAAGLKPSQMNLGIGFYGRVPKRAVEPGIDWTKADAQNNPVTQPYFGPQQIALFASLGL' A
#
# COMPACT_ATOMS: atom_id res chain seq x y z
N MET A 1 -0.84 -7.37 -10.73
CA MET A 1 -1.73 -8.27 -9.96
C MET A 1 -2.71 -9.03 -10.84
N VAL A 2 -3.32 -8.40 -11.87
CA VAL A 2 -4.22 -9.11 -12.81
C VAL A 2 -3.55 -10.34 -13.42
N ASN A 3 -2.28 -10.24 -13.80
CA ASN A 3 -1.51 -11.33 -14.43
C ASN A 3 -1.34 -12.60 -13.57
N ASN A 4 -1.49 -12.51 -12.25
CA ASN A 4 -1.40 -13.70 -11.39
C ASN A 4 -2.59 -14.65 -11.62
N TYR A 5 -3.76 -14.11 -11.96
CA TYR A 5 -4.98 -14.90 -12.13
C TYR A 5 -4.98 -15.71 -13.45
N PRO A 6 -4.59 -15.15 -14.61
CA PRO A 6 -4.30 -15.93 -15.81
C PRO A 6 -3.17 -16.93 -15.62
N ALA A 7 -2.12 -16.57 -14.89
CA ALA A 7 -1.03 -17.50 -14.57
C ALA A 7 -1.50 -18.70 -13.72
N ALA A 8 -2.56 -18.50 -12.91
CA ALA A 8 -3.24 -19.55 -12.17
C ALA A 8 -4.36 -20.26 -12.96
N GLY A 9 -4.51 -19.97 -14.26
CA GLY A 9 -5.43 -20.66 -15.17
C GLY A 9 -6.82 -20.04 -15.36
N LEU A 10 -7.10 -18.86 -14.80
CA LEU A 10 -8.38 -18.18 -15.01
C LEU A 10 -8.44 -17.51 -16.38
N LYS A 11 -9.55 -17.71 -17.09
CA LYS A 11 -9.77 -17.02 -18.36
C LYS A 11 -10.15 -15.55 -18.10
N PRO A 12 -9.63 -14.60 -18.89
CA PRO A 12 -9.97 -13.18 -18.73
C PRO A 12 -11.47 -12.88 -18.72
N SER A 13 -12.29 -13.62 -19.47
CA SER A 13 -13.75 -13.46 -19.51
C SER A 13 -14.46 -13.83 -18.20
N GLN A 14 -13.79 -14.50 -17.27
CA GLN A 14 -14.32 -14.87 -15.95
C GLN A 14 -13.93 -13.84 -14.87
N MET A 15 -13.23 -12.77 -15.24
CA MET A 15 -12.71 -11.78 -14.30
C MET A 15 -13.34 -10.42 -14.53
N ASN A 16 -13.89 -9.84 -13.46
CA ASN A 16 -14.23 -8.42 -13.41
C ASN A 16 -13.17 -7.68 -12.61
N LEU A 17 -12.66 -6.58 -13.14
CA LEU A 17 -11.69 -5.76 -12.43
C LEU A 17 -12.42 -4.93 -11.37
N GLY A 18 -12.17 -5.19 -10.10
CA GLY A 18 -12.74 -4.41 -9.01
C GLY A 18 -12.27 -2.95 -9.06
N ILE A 19 -13.21 -2.01 -9.11
CA ILE A 19 -12.94 -0.57 -9.03
C ILE A 19 -13.35 -0.10 -7.64
N GLY A 20 -12.40 0.45 -6.88
CA GLY A 20 -12.68 1.02 -5.56
C GLY A 20 -13.16 2.47 -5.70
N PHE A 21 -14.34 2.78 -5.18
CA PHE A 21 -14.89 4.15 -5.15
C PHE A 21 -14.46 4.88 -3.87
N TYR A 22 -13.17 4.82 -3.55
CA TYR A 22 -12.55 5.49 -2.40
C TYR A 22 -11.03 5.59 -2.59
N GLY A 23 -10.41 6.57 -1.93
CA GLY A 23 -8.95 6.71 -1.84
C GLY A 23 -8.39 6.16 -0.53
N ARG A 24 -7.07 5.94 -0.46
CA ARG A 24 -6.37 5.56 0.78
C ARG A 24 -5.17 6.47 1.00
N VAL A 25 -4.94 6.87 2.26
CA VAL A 25 -3.63 7.37 2.66
C VAL A 25 -2.67 6.18 2.65
N PRO A 26 -1.56 6.22 1.88
CA PRO A 26 -0.63 5.10 1.84
C PRO A 26 0.08 4.99 3.19
N LYS A 27 0.26 3.76 3.69
CA LYS A 27 1.01 3.52 4.93
C LYS A 27 2.43 4.10 4.89
N ARG A 28 3.05 4.16 3.71
CA ARG A 28 4.33 4.85 3.47
C ARG A 28 4.35 6.33 3.92
N ALA A 29 3.20 7.00 4.03
CA ALA A 29 3.12 8.37 4.53
C ALA A 29 3.43 8.47 6.03
N VAL A 30 3.10 7.42 6.79
CA VAL A 30 3.06 7.42 8.26
C VAL A 30 3.93 6.32 8.91
N GLU A 31 4.31 5.29 8.17
CA GLU A 31 5.08 4.13 8.63
C GLU A 31 6.29 3.89 7.71
N PRO A 32 7.46 3.49 8.25
CA PRO A 32 8.60 3.08 7.44
C PRO A 32 8.27 1.84 6.59
N GLY A 33 8.61 1.89 5.31
CA GLY A 33 8.42 0.75 4.41
C GLY A 33 9.61 -0.19 4.45
N ILE A 34 9.37 -1.46 4.80
CA ILE A 34 10.39 -2.50 4.92
C ILE A 34 10.44 -3.34 3.66
N ASP A 35 11.63 -3.50 3.10
CA ASP A 35 11.90 -4.47 2.04
C ASP A 35 12.56 -5.71 2.65
N TRP A 36 11.75 -6.73 2.90
CA TRP A 36 12.18 -7.98 3.53
C TRP A 36 13.17 -8.81 2.70
N THR A 37 13.41 -8.44 1.44
CA THR A 37 14.43 -9.10 0.61
C THR A 37 15.84 -8.57 0.88
N LYS A 38 15.98 -7.46 1.61
CA LYS A 38 17.28 -6.86 1.97
C LYS A 38 17.81 -7.39 3.29
N ALA A 39 19.14 -7.37 3.42
CA ALA A 39 19.80 -7.70 4.67
C ALA A 39 19.41 -6.71 5.77
N ASP A 40 19.14 -7.24 6.97
CA ASP A 40 18.79 -6.44 8.15
C ASP A 40 17.66 -5.42 7.90
N ALA A 41 16.61 -5.89 7.20
CA ALA A 41 15.53 -5.06 6.67
C ALA A 41 14.81 -4.21 7.73
N GLN A 42 14.65 -4.74 8.94
CA GLN A 42 13.96 -4.04 10.03
C GLN A 42 14.68 -2.75 10.44
N ASN A 43 16.01 -2.74 10.39
CA ASN A 43 16.83 -1.59 10.76
C ASN A 43 17.17 -0.70 9.56
N ASN A 44 16.93 -1.18 8.33
CA ASN A 44 17.24 -0.48 7.09
C ASN A 44 15.99 -0.30 6.21
N PRO A 45 14.99 0.49 6.68
CA PRO A 45 13.78 0.75 5.91
C PRO A 45 14.11 1.41 4.57
N VAL A 46 13.47 0.96 3.50
CA VAL A 46 13.68 1.50 2.13
C VAL A 46 12.89 2.78 1.87
N THR A 47 11.93 3.10 2.74
CA THR A 47 11.17 4.34 2.68
C THR A 47 10.91 4.86 4.08
N GLN A 48 10.95 6.18 4.23
CA GLN A 48 10.67 6.88 5.48
C GLN A 48 9.31 7.58 5.41
N PRO A 49 8.58 7.71 6.54
CA PRO A 49 7.39 8.53 6.63
C PRO A 49 7.68 9.98 6.23
N TYR A 50 6.71 10.63 5.61
CA TYR A 50 6.82 12.04 5.19
C TYR A 50 5.69 12.92 5.71
N PHE A 51 4.69 12.34 6.39
CA PHE A 51 3.72 13.12 7.15
C PHE A 51 4.29 13.52 8.50
N GLY A 52 4.21 14.81 8.78
CA GLY A 52 4.43 15.33 10.12
C GLY A 52 3.16 15.26 10.98
N PRO A 53 3.24 15.70 12.24
CA PRO A 53 2.12 15.67 13.18
C PRO A 53 0.86 16.40 12.66
N GLN A 54 1.03 17.49 11.91
CA GLN A 54 -0.08 18.27 11.37
C GLN A 54 -0.87 17.49 10.31
N GLN A 55 -0.19 16.83 9.37
CA GLN A 55 -0.87 16.03 8.35
C GLN A 55 -1.58 14.83 8.99
N ILE A 56 -0.94 14.16 9.96
CA ILE A 56 -1.54 13.04 10.68
C ILE A 56 -2.81 13.48 11.42
N ALA A 57 -2.74 14.58 12.17
CA ALA A 57 -3.89 15.10 12.91
C ALA A 57 -5.06 15.51 11.99
N LEU A 58 -4.75 16.12 10.84
CA LEU A 58 -5.76 16.46 9.84
C LEU A 58 -6.50 15.21 9.35
N PHE A 59 -5.78 14.18 8.91
CA PHE A 59 -6.42 12.96 8.41
C PHE A 59 -7.16 12.20 9.52
N ALA A 60 -6.62 12.16 10.74
CA ALA A 60 -7.31 11.59 11.91
C ALA A 60 -8.65 12.28 12.20
N SER A 61 -8.70 13.62 12.10
CA SER A 61 -9.95 14.38 12.27
C SER A 61 -10.99 14.12 11.17
N LEU A 62 -10.54 13.69 9.99
CA LEU A 62 -11.40 13.30 8.86
C LEU A 62 -11.83 11.83 8.92
N GLY A 63 -11.47 11.11 10.00
CA GLY A 63 -11.82 9.71 10.22
C GLY A 63 -10.89 8.71 9.51
N LEU A 64 -9.66 9.13 9.18
CA LEU A 64 -8.63 8.33 8.48
C LEU A 64 -7.40 8.05 9.34
#